data_AF-A0AAN8AMD7-F1
#
_entry.id   AF-A0AAN8AMD7-F1
#
_cell.length_a   1.000
_cell.length_b   1.000
_cell.length_c   1.000
_cell.angle_alpha   90.00
_cell.angle_beta   90.00
_cell.angle_gamma   90.00
#
_symmetry.space_group_name_H-M   'P 1'
#
loop_
_entity.id
_entity.type
_entity.pdbx_description
1 polymer ?
#
loop_
_entity_poly.entity_id
_entity_poly.type
_entity_poly.pdbx_seq_one_letter_code
_entity_poly.pdbx_strand_id
1 'polypeptide(L)'
;MSRIAESTASDCVTEHHVADASLSSSPSDALAAVGDMDNCLDLDESFEDHSVLEDDHNDWMDVDPSEHNAVDDLLKVLRGHGHSDLPSTARTLLKTPREVKTTSKSGMEYVHFSIKDKLHQTLLRYPADQVPDYVDLSFNIEGLSLFKSSGKTMWPILCAIHLEPVSVFPITLTCGGAKPRNLEFLEDMVMDVNDLLSSGLQYRNQTIKFHILFFVCDAPAKAFVKNVKLCTGYYGCDQCVQRGEWYDKVTNQDTEVVARSDDSFRQQTQGEHHHGSTPLWICL
;
A
#
# COMPACT_ATOMS: atom_id res chain seq x y z
N MET A 1 -10.23 8.21 18.60
CA MET A 1 -9.10 9.16 18.59
C MET A 1 -7.91 8.43 17.98
N SER A 2 -7.45 8.88 16.82
CA SER A 2 -6.42 8.17 16.06
C SER A 2 -5.05 8.41 16.70
N ARG A 3 -4.24 7.36 16.86
CA ARG A 3 -2.89 7.47 17.42
C ARG A 3 -1.86 7.42 16.29
N ILE A 4 -0.70 8.07 16.39
CA ILE A 4 0.41 7.72 15.47
C ILE A 4 1.16 6.55 16.09
N ALA A 5 1.07 5.38 15.47
CA ALA A 5 1.80 4.18 15.86
C ALA A 5 3.22 4.21 15.26
N GLU A 6 4.20 3.72 16.02
CA GLU A 6 5.56 3.50 15.52
C GLU A 6 5.67 2.09 14.95
N SER A 7 6.22 1.95 13.75
CA SER A 7 6.60 0.65 13.20
C SER A 7 7.80 0.12 14.00
N THR A 8 7.63 -1.00 14.69
CA THR A 8 8.75 -1.72 15.33
C THR A 8 9.09 -2.93 14.47
N ALA A 9 10.31 -2.96 13.93
CA ALA A 9 10.86 -4.16 13.32
C ALA A 9 11.24 -5.14 14.44
N SER A 10 10.52 -6.26 14.56
CA SER A 10 10.90 -7.37 15.45
C SER A 10 11.47 -8.51 14.60
N ASP A 11 12.64 -8.97 15.05
CA ASP A 11 13.48 -9.99 14.44
C ASP A 11 12.75 -11.32 14.14
N CYS A 12 12.98 -11.83 12.93
CA CYS A 12 12.52 -13.13 12.46
C CYS A 12 13.69 -14.11 12.54
N VAL A 13 13.71 -14.99 13.54
CA VAL A 13 14.50 -16.23 13.54
C VAL A 13 13.74 -17.29 14.33
N THR A 14 13.30 -18.36 13.66
CA THR A 14 13.60 -19.76 14.02
C THR A 14 13.08 -20.74 12.96
N GLU A 15 14.05 -21.32 12.25
CA GLU A 15 14.22 -22.74 11.86
C GLU A 15 13.02 -23.60 11.42
N HIS A 16 13.04 -23.95 10.13
CA HIS A 16 12.37 -25.12 9.58
C HIS A 16 13.09 -26.41 10.00
N HIS A 17 12.39 -27.32 10.67
CA HIS A 17 12.78 -28.73 10.77
C HIS A 17 12.12 -29.53 9.65
N VAL A 18 12.96 -30.10 8.79
CA VAL A 18 12.62 -31.12 7.80
C VAL A 18 12.62 -32.47 8.53
N ALA A 19 11.52 -33.22 8.42
CA ALA A 19 11.49 -34.64 8.79
C ALA A 19 11.09 -35.46 7.57
N ASP A 20 12.08 -36.20 7.09
CA ASP A 20 12.05 -37.18 6.03
C ASP A 20 11.57 -38.53 6.62
N ALA A 21 10.67 -39.24 5.94
CA ALA A 21 10.40 -40.65 6.24
C ALA A 21 9.85 -41.36 5.00
N SER A 22 10.63 -42.33 4.54
CA SER A 22 10.46 -43.12 3.35
C SER A 22 9.88 -44.52 3.64
N LEU A 23 9.36 -45.13 2.58
CA LEU A 23 9.20 -46.57 2.29
C LEU A 23 8.08 -47.38 2.98
N SER A 24 7.17 -47.92 2.17
CA SER A 24 7.14 -49.38 1.93
C SER A 24 6.27 -49.74 0.71
N SER A 25 6.54 -50.94 0.19
CA SER A 25 6.40 -51.45 -1.17
C SER A 25 5.14 -52.29 -1.45
N SER A 26 4.55 -52.12 -2.65
CA SER A 26 4.09 -53.10 -3.70
C SER A 26 3.34 -54.41 -3.32
N PRO A 27 2.82 -55.23 -4.28
CA PRO A 27 2.17 -54.99 -5.60
C PRO A 27 0.90 -55.87 -5.81
N SER A 28 0.15 -55.68 -6.91
CA SER A 28 -0.48 -56.80 -7.67
C SER A 28 -1.16 -56.32 -8.96
N ASP A 29 -0.74 -56.90 -10.09
CA ASP A 29 -1.54 -57.54 -11.17
C ASP A 29 -2.81 -56.85 -11.70
N ALA A 30 -3.15 -56.81 -12.99
CA ALA A 30 -2.59 -57.37 -14.21
C ALA A 30 -3.40 -56.87 -15.42
N LEU A 31 -2.81 -57.08 -16.61
CA LEU A 31 -3.43 -57.38 -17.91
C LEU A 31 -4.03 -56.29 -18.82
N ALA A 32 -3.38 -56.24 -19.98
CA ALA A 32 -3.67 -55.62 -21.27
C ALA A 32 -5.08 -55.83 -21.85
N ALA A 33 -5.48 -54.90 -22.73
CA ALA A 33 -5.97 -55.22 -24.07
C ALA A 33 -5.85 -54.01 -25.02
N VAL A 34 -5.23 -54.26 -26.16
CA VAL A 34 -5.19 -53.41 -27.37
C VAL A 34 -6.46 -53.65 -28.17
N GLY A 35 -7.01 -52.60 -28.79
CA GLY A 35 -8.06 -52.70 -29.79
C GLY A 35 -8.13 -51.45 -30.66
N ASP A 36 -7.57 -51.54 -31.87
CA ASP A 36 -7.73 -50.60 -32.98
C ASP A 36 -9.20 -50.45 -33.38
N MET A 37 -9.61 -49.23 -33.72
CA MET A 37 -10.65 -49.00 -34.72
C MET A 37 -10.51 -47.59 -35.31
N ASP A 38 -10.12 -47.54 -36.58
CA ASP A 38 -10.18 -46.37 -37.45
C ASP A 38 -11.56 -45.71 -37.41
N ASN A 39 -11.60 -44.38 -37.31
CA ASN A 39 -12.63 -43.61 -37.97
C ASN A 39 -12.11 -42.21 -38.31
N CYS A 40 -11.68 -42.04 -39.56
CA CYS A 40 -11.57 -40.74 -40.19
C CYS A 40 -12.97 -40.14 -40.32
N LEU A 41 -13.24 -39.07 -39.58
CA LEU A 41 -14.32 -38.14 -39.89
C LEU A 41 -13.67 -36.78 -40.11
N ASP A 42 -13.41 -36.50 -41.38
CA ASP A 42 -13.26 -35.13 -41.88
C ASP A 42 -14.56 -34.38 -41.56
N LEU A 43 -14.48 -33.46 -40.60
CA LEU A 43 -15.46 -32.38 -40.45
C LEU A 43 -14.70 -31.07 -40.59
N ASP A 44 -14.77 -30.57 -41.82
CA ASP A 44 -14.53 -29.18 -42.20
C ASP A 44 -15.61 -28.32 -41.51
N GLU A 45 -15.27 -27.73 -40.38
CA GLU A 45 -15.98 -26.56 -39.85
C GLU A 45 -15.03 -25.36 -39.90
N SER A 46 -15.34 -24.48 -40.83
CA SER A 46 -14.78 -23.15 -40.94
C SER A 46 -15.59 -22.19 -40.05
N PHE A 47 -14.89 -21.14 -39.56
CA PHE A 47 -15.37 -20.02 -38.73
C PHE A 47 -15.63 -20.38 -37.25
N GLU A 48 -15.12 -19.64 -36.26
CA GLU A 48 -15.18 -18.18 -36.13
C GLU A 48 -13.89 -17.53 -35.58
N ASP A 49 -13.70 -16.29 -36.00
CA ASP A 49 -12.70 -15.30 -35.60
C ASP A 49 -12.63 -15.14 -34.06
N HIS A 50 -11.51 -15.55 -33.45
CA HIS A 50 -11.23 -15.25 -32.04
C HIS A 50 -10.67 -13.83 -31.90
N SER A 51 -11.54 -12.83 -32.09
CA SER A 51 -11.31 -11.45 -31.62
C SER A 51 -11.74 -11.22 -30.16
N VAL A 52 -12.04 -12.30 -29.42
CA VAL A 52 -12.60 -12.27 -28.04
C VAL A 52 -11.54 -11.99 -26.96
N LEU A 53 -10.52 -11.18 -27.23
CA LEU A 53 -9.58 -10.70 -26.20
C LEU A 53 -9.63 -9.18 -25.99
N GLU A 54 -10.40 -8.45 -26.81
CA GLU A 54 -10.45 -6.99 -26.69
C GLU A 54 -11.47 -6.49 -25.64
N ASP A 55 -12.45 -7.32 -25.24
CA ASP A 55 -13.56 -6.88 -24.37
C ASP A 55 -13.38 -7.13 -22.86
N ASP A 56 -12.32 -7.82 -22.40
CA ASP A 56 -12.02 -7.99 -20.95
C ASP A 56 -11.09 -6.90 -20.38
N HIS A 57 -11.01 -5.75 -21.07
CA HIS A 57 -9.99 -4.71 -20.90
C HIS A 57 -9.95 -4.02 -19.51
N ASN A 58 -10.96 -4.21 -18.67
CA ASN A 58 -11.05 -3.58 -17.35
C ASN A 58 -10.82 -4.51 -16.16
N ASP A 59 -10.87 -5.84 -16.33
CA ASP A 59 -10.76 -6.77 -15.20
C ASP A 59 -9.29 -7.13 -14.89
N TRP A 60 -8.40 -6.99 -15.88
CA TRP A 60 -6.97 -7.33 -15.78
C TRP A 60 -6.07 -6.16 -15.38
N MET A 61 -6.62 -4.95 -15.17
CA MET A 61 -5.84 -3.76 -14.77
C MET A 61 -5.28 -3.86 -13.34
N ASP A 62 -5.69 -4.89 -12.59
CA ASP A 62 -5.35 -5.14 -11.18
C ASP A 62 -4.43 -6.36 -10.97
N VAL A 63 -3.71 -6.81 -12.01
CA VAL A 63 -2.67 -7.85 -11.87
C VAL A 63 -1.56 -7.33 -10.96
N ASP A 64 -1.21 -8.10 -9.92
CA ASP A 64 -0.14 -7.75 -8.99
C ASP A 64 1.19 -7.57 -9.77
N PRO A 65 1.96 -6.49 -9.55
CA PRO A 65 3.25 -6.29 -10.21
C PRO A 65 4.23 -7.47 -10.08
N SER A 66 4.08 -8.30 -9.04
CA SER A 66 4.85 -9.53 -8.83
C SER A 66 4.52 -10.64 -9.84
N GLU A 67 3.35 -10.59 -10.49
CA GLU A 67 2.89 -11.55 -11.50
C GLU A 67 3.32 -11.17 -12.92
N HIS A 68 3.79 -9.94 -13.16
CA HIS A 68 4.25 -9.52 -14.48
C HIS A 68 5.36 -10.41 -15.06
N ASN A 69 6.23 -10.97 -14.21
CA ASN A 69 7.25 -11.92 -14.68
C ASN A 69 6.62 -13.23 -15.16
N ALA A 70 5.59 -13.72 -14.45
CA ALA A 70 4.85 -14.91 -14.85
C ALA A 70 4.08 -14.67 -16.15
N VAL A 71 3.46 -13.49 -16.29
CA VAL A 71 2.81 -13.08 -17.54
C VAL A 71 3.82 -12.95 -18.68
N ASP A 72 4.99 -12.34 -18.44
CA ASP A 72 6.08 -12.26 -19.43
C ASP A 72 6.53 -13.66 -19.88
N ASP A 73 6.69 -14.60 -18.95
CA ASP A 73 7.10 -15.97 -19.26
C ASP A 73 6.02 -16.74 -20.01
N LEU A 74 4.75 -16.59 -19.62
CA LEU A 74 3.60 -17.15 -20.35
C LEU A 74 3.54 -16.58 -21.78
N LEU A 75 3.69 -15.26 -21.94
CA LEU A 75 3.70 -14.61 -23.25
C LEU A 75 4.83 -15.14 -24.13
N LYS A 76 6.02 -15.39 -23.57
CA LYS A 76 7.12 -16.02 -24.32
C LYS A 76 6.77 -17.43 -24.78
N VAL A 77 6.15 -18.24 -23.92
CA VAL A 77 5.70 -19.60 -24.28
C VAL A 77 4.66 -19.55 -25.40
N LEU A 78 3.64 -18.70 -25.28
CA LEU A 78 2.59 -18.55 -26.29
C LEU A 78 3.13 -18.08 -27.64
N ARG A 79 4.06 -17.12 -27.63
CA ARG A 79 4.76 -16.67 -28.85
C ARG A 79 5.57 -17.79 -29.50
N GLY A 80 6.15 -18.68 -28.70
CA GLY A 80 6.85 -19.88 -29.17
C GLY A 80 5.95 -20.94 -29.80
N HIS A 81 4.64 -20.90 -29.52
CA HIS A 81 3.65 -21.88 -29.99
C HIS A 81 2.63 -21.30 -31.00
N GLY A 82 3.02 -20.27 -31.76
CA GLY A 82 2.25 -19.77 -32.90
C GLY A 82 1.56 -18.42 -32.69
N HIS A 83 1.55 -17.88 -31.47
CA HIS A 83 0.97 -16.56 -31.18
C HIS A 83 2.01 -15.44 -31.29
N SER A 84 2.67 -15.33 -32.44
CA SER A 84 3.80 -14.41 -32.63
C SER A 84 3.43 -12.91 -32.58
N ASP A 85 2.15 -12.61 -32.75
CA ASP A 85 1.48 -11.31 -32.69
C ASP A 85 1.35 -10.75 -31.26
N LEU A 86 1.38 -11.62 -30.24
CA LEU A 86 1.35 -11.20 -28.85
C LEU A 86 2.62 -10.44 -28.45
N PRO A 87 2.51 -9.42 -27.58
CA PRO A 87 3.68 -8.72 -27.05
C PRO A 87 4.52 -9.62 -26.14
N SER A 88 5.81 -9.30 -26.02
CA SER A 88 6.75 -10.09 -25.20
C SER A 88 6.73 -9.75 -23.71
N THR A 89 5.96 -8.73 -23.31
CA THR A 89 5.93 -8.24 -21.93
C THR A 89 4.51 -7.87 -21.53
N ALA A 90 4.13 -8.15 -20.29
CA ALA A 90 2.92 -7.74 -19.61
C ALA A 90 2.71 -6.23 -19.74
N ARG A 91 3.76 -5.41 -19.57
CA ARG A 91 3.66 -3.95 -19.72
C ARG A 91 3.11 -3.52 -21.09
N THR A 92 3.52 -4.21 -22.14
CA THR A 92 3.09 -3.90 -23.50
C THR A 92 1.70 -4.47 -23.77
N LEU A 93 1.41 -5.66 -23.23
CA LEU A 93 0.07 -6.25 -23.24
C LEU A 93 -0.97 -5.33 -22.58
N LEU A 94 -0.66 -4.85 -21.39
CA LEU A 94 -1.50 -3.98 -20.56
C LEU A 94 -1.46 -2.51 -21.00
N LYS A 95 -0.74 -2.18 -22.07
CA LYS A 95 -0.59 -0.82 -22.62
C LYS A 95 -0.28 0.22 -21.53
N THR A 96 0.55 -0.14 -20.53
CA THR A 96 0.76 0.69 -19.35
C THR A 96 1.32 2.07 -19.76
N PRO A 97 0.68 3.18 -19.34
CA PRO A 97 1.15 4.52 -19.67
C PRO A 97 2.61 4.74 -19.25
N ARG A 98 3.42 5.29 -20.16
CA ARG A 98 4.85 5.59 -19.90
C ARG A 98 5.05 6.94 -19.22
N GLU A 99 4.07 7.82 -19.35
CA GLU A 99 4.08 9.15 -18.75
C GLU A 99 2.81 9.31 -17.92
N VAL A 100 2.99 9.74 -16.68
CA VAL A 100 1.91 10.10 -15.77
C VAL A 100 1.95 11.61 -15.63
N LYS A 101 0.80 12.27 -15.75
CA LYS A 101 0.70 13.71 -15.53
C LYS A 101 0.92 13.99 -14.03
N THR A 102 2.04 14.60 -13.70
CA THR A 102 2.37 15.02 -12.33
C THR A 102 2.25 16.54 -12.17
N THR A 103 2.01 16.99 -10.95
CA THR A 103 2.20 18.39 -10.55
C THR A 103 3.47 18.51 -9.71
N SER A 104 3.78 19.71 -9.23
CA SER A 104 4.88 19.94 -8.28
C SER A 104 4.30 20.41 -6.95
N LYS A 105 4.65 19.75 -5.85
CA LYS A 105 4.22 20.10 -4.49
C LYS A 105 5.33 19.78 -3.50
N SER A 106 5.56 20.64 -2.50
CA SER A 106 6.62 20.47 -1.50
C SER A 106 8.02 20.23 -2.10
N GLY A 107 8.29 20.74 -3.32
CA GLY A 107 9.56 20.56 -4.03
C GLY A 107 9.75 19.18 -4.69
N MET A 108 8.68 18.41 -4.87
CA MET A 108 8.69 17.06 -5.44
C MET A 108 7.68 16.94 -6.60
N GLU A 109 7.92 16.00 -7.52
CA GLU A 109 6.89 15.50 -8.42
C GLU A 109 5.75 14.92 -7.57
N TYR A 110 4.50 15.24 -7.91
CA TYR A 110 3.36 14.98 -7.05
C TYR A 110 2.18 14.43 -7.86
N VAL A 111 1.52 13.41 -7.33
CA VAL A 111 0.23 12.88 -7.79
C VAL A 111 -0.64 12.58 -6.58
N HIS A 112 -1.91 12.94 -6.68
CA HIS A 112 -2.93 12.63 -5.68
C HIS A 112 -4.09 11.88 -6.33
N PHE A 113 -4.60 10.88 -5.62
CA PHE A 113 -5.75 10.09 -5.98
C PHE A 113 -6.85 10.35 -4.95
N SER A 114 -8.04 10.70 -5.43
CA SER A 114 -9.22 10.87 -4.59
C SER A 114 -9.41 9.66 -3.68
N ILE A 115 -9.44 9.88 -2.37
CA ILE A 115 -9.63 8.81 -1.38
C ILE A 115 -10.98 8.13 -1.61
N LYS A 116 -12.02 8.90 -1.90
CA LYS A 116 -13.37 8.34 -2.15
C LYS A 116 -13.38 7.44 -3.39
N ASP A 117 -12.69 7.83 -4.45
CA ASP A 117 -12.63 7.02 -5.68
C ASP A 117 -11.85 5.73 -5.43
N LYS A 118 -10.71 5.82 -4.73
CA LYS A 118 -9.90 4.65 -4.36
C LYS A 118 -10.62 3.72 -3.40
N LEU A 119 -11.32 4.26 -2.40
CA LEU A 119 -12.17 3.48 -1.50
C LEU A 119 -13.29 2.81 -2.27
N HIS A 120 -13.98 3.52 -3.17
CA HIS A 120 -15.06 2.95 -3.96
C HIS A 120 -14.58 1.76 -4.80
N GLN A 121 -13.48 1.94 -5.54
CA GLN A 121 -12.84 0.87 -6.32
C GLN A 121 -12.45 -0.31 -5.44
N THR A 122 -11.82 -0.04 -4.30
CA THR A 122 -11.35 -1.10 -3.40
C THR A 122 -12.52 -1.86 -2.75
N LEU A 123 -13.60 -1.17 -2.38
CA LEU A 123 -14.79 -1.78 -1.78
C LEU A 123 -15.60 -2.63 -2.77
N LEU A 124 -15.47 -2.41 -4.08
CA LEU A 124 -16.08 -3.28 -5.09
C LEU A 124 -15.45 -4.67 -5.14
N ARG A 125 -14.22 -4.83 -4.62
CA ARG A 125 -13.51 -6.11 -4.57
C ARG A 125 -13.96 -7.01 -3.42
N TYR A 126 -14.72 -6.49 -2.45
CA TYR A 126 -15.27 -7.28 -1.36
C TYR A 126 -16.69 -7.76 -1.69
N PRO A 127 -17.08 -8.95 -1.19
CA PRO A 127 -18.47 -9.38 -1.21
C PRO A 127 -19.39 -8.33 -0.57
N ALA A 128 -20.54 -8.10 -1.21
CA ALA A 128 -21.50 -7.08 -0.85
C ALA A 128 -21.94 -7.10 0.63
N ASP A 129 -22.15 -8.32 1.10
CA ASP A 129 -22.63 -8.70 2.42
C ASP A 129 -21.55 -8.56 3.50
N GLN A 130 -20.28 -8.40 3.10
CA GLN A 130 -19.15 -8.22 4.00
C GLN A 130 -18.76 -6.76 4.21
N VAL A 131 -19.38 -5.82 3.49
CA VAL A 131 -19.09 -4.38 3.64
C VAL A 131 -19.99 -3.79 4.74
N PRO A 132 -19.44 -3.42 5.91
CA PRO A 132 -20.21 -2.89 7.03
C PRO A 132 -20.60 -1.42 6.82
N ASP A 133 -21.47 -0.90 7.70
CA ASP A 133 -21.80 0.52 7.77
C ASP A 133 -20.62 1.39 8.23
N TYR A 134 -19.63 0.80 8.91
CA TYR A 134 -18.45 1.47 9.43
C TYR A 134 -17.18 0.74 9.04
N VAL A 135 -16.26 1.44 8.40
CA VAL A 135 -14.97 0.91 7.96
C VAL A 135 -13.83 1.68 8.62
N ASP A 136 -12.92 0.94 9.22
CA ASP A 136 -11.72 1.50 9.84
C ASP A 136 -10.60 1.68 8.81
N LEU A 137 -9.92 2.82 8.87
CA LEU A 137 -8.81 3.19 8.01
C LEU A 137 -7.54 3.45 8.84
N SER A 138 -6.39 3.14 8.27
CA SER A 138 -5.10 3.66 8.75
C SER A 138 -4.26 4.18 7.61
N PHE A 139 -3.35 5.11 7.89
CA PHE A 139 -2.48 5.68 6.87
C PHE A 139 -1.02 5.38 7.16
N ASN A 140 -0.22 5.11 6.14
CA ASN A 140 1.23 5.05 6.27
C ASN A 140 1.88 6.23 5.53
N ILE A 141 2.85 6.89 6.17
CA ILE A 141 3.61 8.02 5.60
C ILE A 141 5.08 7.81 5.93
N GLU A 142 5.87 7.40 4.93
CA GLU A 142 7.29 7.09 5.08
C GLU A 142 8.09 7.55 3.86
N GLY A 143 9.39 7.79 4.07
CA GLY A 143 10.32 8.08 2.98
C GLY A 143 11.07 6.82 2.57
N LEU A 144 11.00 6.45 1.29
CA LEU A 144 11.78 5.33 0.74
C LEU A 144 12.75 5.79 -0.35
N SER A 145 13.95 5.21 -0.35
CA SER A 145 14.91 5.37 -1.46
C SER A 145 14.52 4.43 -2.59
N LEU A 146 14.33 4.96 -3.81
CA LEU A 146 13.94 4.14 -4.96
C LEU A 146 15.11 3.38 -5.57
N PHE A 147 16.32 3.94 -5.51
CA PHE A 147 17.50 3.36 -6.13
C PHE A 147 18.72 3.54 -5.24
N LYS A 148 19.51 2.47 -5.07
CA LYS A 148 20.75 2.50 -4.28
C LYS A 148 21.80 3.49 -4.80
N SER A 149 21.78 3.75 -6.11
CA SER A 149 22.77 4.59 -6.82
C SER A 149 22.29 6.01 -7.12
N SER A 150 21.04 6.36 -6.78
CA SER A 150 20.48 7.69 -7.03
C SER A 150 19.99 8.32 -5.73
N GLY A 151 20.05 9.64 -5.64
CA GLY A 151 19.39 10.37 -4.54
C GLY A 151 17.86 10.42 -4.63
N LYS A 152 17.23 9.70 -5.58
CA LYS A 152 15.77 9.77 -5.80
C LYS A 152 15.03 9.04 -4.67
N THR A 153 14.18 9.78 -3.97
CA THR A 153 13.34 9.32 -2.86
C THR A 153 11.87 9.49 -3.21
N MET A 154 11.05 8.57 -2.72
CA MET A 154 9.59 8.65 -2.79
C MET A 154 9.03 8.81 -1.38
N TRP A 155 7.99 9.62 -1.23
CA TRP A 155 7.23 9.75 0.01
C TRP A 155 5.74 9.51 -0.32
N PRO A 156 5.29 8.24 -0.27
CA PRO A 156 3.89 7.91 -0.46
C PRO A 156 3.08 8.20 0.80
N ILE A 157 1.80 8.44 0.59
CA ILE A 157 0.75 8.29 1.62
C ILE A 157 -0.10 7.11 1.18
N LEU A 158 -0.05 6.04 1.95
CA LEU A 158 -0.82 4.82 1.71
C LEU A 158 -2.02 4.78 2.65
N CYS A 159 -3.16 4.30 2.16
CA CYS A 159 -4.33 3.97 2.97
C CYS A 159 -4.41 2.46 3.13
N ALA A 160 -4.75 1.99 4.32
CA ALA A 160 -5.20 0.62 4.54
C ALA A 160 -6.68 0.64 4.93
N ILE A 161 -7.47 -0.22 4.29
CA ILE A 161 -8.83 -0.57 4.71
C ILE A 161 -8.76 -1.80 5.60
N HIS A 162 -9.28 -1.70 6.82
CA HIS A 162 -9.34 -2.81 7.78
C HIS A 162 -10.62 -3.65 7.59
N LEU A 163 -10.74 -4.22 6.39
CA LEU A 163 -11.66 -5.33 6.08
C LEU A 163 -10.82 -6.58 5.83
N GLU A 164 -11.43 -7.77 5.80
CA GLU A 164 -10.71 -9.01 5.52
C GLU A 164 -10.97 -9.46 4.07
N PRO A 165 -9.92 -9.66 3.25
CA PRO A 165 -8.51 -9.40 3.53
C PRO A 165 -8.16 -7.90 3.54
N VAL A 166 -7.20 -7.50 4.37
CA VAL A 166 -6.76 -6.09 4.45
C VAL A 166 -6.22 -5.65 3.10
N SER A 167 -6.69 -4.48 2.63
CA SER A 167 -6.26 -3.90 1.35
C SER A 167 -5.57 -2.56 1.55
N VAL A 168 -4.45 -2.37 0.85
CA VAL A 168 -3.62 -1.16 0.91
C VAL A 168 -3.49 -0.53 -0.47
N PHE A 169 -3.68 0.78 -0.58
CA PHE A 169 -3.53 1.51 -1.83
C PHE A 169 -2.92 2.91 -1.63
N PRO A 170 -2.23 3.45 -2.64
CA PRO A 170 -1.70 4.80 -2.58
C PRO A 170 -2.80 5.86 -2.75
N ILE A 171 -2.74 6.90 -1.92
CA ILE A 171 -3.56 8.13 -2.03
C ILE A 171 -2.72 9.27 -2.59
N THR A 172 -1.48 9.39 -2.12
CA THR A 172 -0.57 10.43 -2.60
C THR A 172 0.77 9.79 -2.90
N LEU A 173 1.35 10.13 -4.04
CA LEU A 173 2.70 9.74 -4.41
C LEU A 173 3.51 11.00 -4.65
N THR A 174 4.64 11.12 -3.96
CA THR A 174 5.60 12.19 -4.22
C THR A 174 6.97 11.61 -4.56
N CYS A 175 7.68 12.21 -5.51
CA CYS A 175 8.98 11.74 -5.92
C CYS A 175 9.95 12.90 -6.19
N GLY A 176 11.18 12.80 -5.69
CA GLY A 176 12.15 13.89 -5.83
C GLY A 176 13.55 13.47 -5.38
N GLY A 177 14.51 14.39 -5.45
CA GLY A 177 15.89 14.15 -5.00
C GLY A 177 16.10 14.28 -3.49
N ALA A 178 15.04 14.59 -2.74
CA ALA A 178 15.06 14.78 -1.29
C ALA A 178 13.65 14.54 -0.72
N LYS A 179 13.55 14.52 0.61
CA LYS A 179 12.26 14.52 1.32
C LYS A 179 11.43 15.78 1.04
N PRO A 180 10.09 15.76 1.26
CA PRO A 180 9.24 16.94 1.09
C PRO A 180 9.78 18.14 1.87
N ARG A 181 9.75 19.32 1.25
CA ARG A 181 10.26 20.56 1.86
C ARG A 181 9.38 21.07 3.01
N ASN A 182 8.08 20.84 2.91
CA ASN A 182 7.05 21.31 3.84
C ASN A 182 5.90 20.28 3.87
N LEU A 183 4.83 20.59 4.61
CA LEU A 183 3.69 19.69 4.80
C LEU A 183 2.56 19.87 3.77
N GLU A 184 2.75 20.69 2.74
CA GLU A 184 1.72 20.95 1.72
C GLU A 184 1.31 19.66 0.98
N PHE A 185 2.21 18.69 0.83
CA PHE A 185 1.89 17.38 0.25
C PHE A 185 0.78 16.60 0.99
N LEU A 186 0.50 16.95 2.25
CA LEU A 186 -0.58 16.34 3.06
C LEU A 186 -1.95 16.98 2.82
N GLU A 187 -2.02 18.20 2.26
CA GLU A 187 -3.27 19.00 2.26
C GLU A 187 -4.41 18.31 1.52
N ASP A 188 -4.15 17.73 0.34
CA ASP A 188 -5.19 17.08 -0.46
C ASP A 188 -5.74 15.85 0.26
N MET A 189 -4.87 15.04 0.88
CA MET A 189 -5.29 13.93 1.74
C MET A 189 -6.11 14.41 2.93
N VAL A 190 -5.72 15.51 3.58
CA VAL A 190 -6.46 16.06 4.73
C VAL A 190 -7.83 16.58 4.31
N MET A 191 -7.94 17.23 3.15
CA MET A 191 -9.22 17.66 2.60
C MET A 191 -10.14 16.47 2.33
N ASP A 192 -9.63 15.45 1.64
CA ASP A 192 -10.36 14.22 1.34
C ASP A 192 -10.80 13.48 2.62
N VAL A 193 -9.91 13.37 3.61
CA VAL A 193 -10.23 12.76 4.90
C VAL A 193 -11.35 13.52 5.61
N ASN A 194 -11.30 14.86 5.64
CA ASN A 194 -12.34 15.65 6.30
C ASN A 194 -13.70 15.50 5.62
N ASP A 195 -13.71 15.51 4.30
CA ASP A 195 -14.92 15.25 3.51
C ASP A 195 -15.45 13.83 3.76
N LEU A 196 -14.57 12.82 3.79
CA LEU A 196 -14.92 11.43 4.05
C LEU A 196 -15.50 11.23 5.46
N LEU A 197 -14.89 11.81 6.49
CA LEU A 197 -15.35 11.68 7.87
C LEU A 197 -16.70 12.38 8.11
N SER A 198 -16.94 13.51 7.43
CA SER A 198 -18.19 14.26 7.56
C SER A 198 -19.33 13.64 6.76
N SER A 199 -19.10 13.36 5.48
CA SER A 199 -20.16 12.90 4.57
C SER A 199 -20.27 11.37 4.50
N GLY A 200 -19.19 10.64 4.69
CA GLY A 200 -19.10 9.20 4.38
C GLY A 200 -18.90 8.95 2.87
N LEU A 201 -19.08 7.70 2.46
CA LEU A 201 -19.02 7.28 1.06
C LEU A 201 -20.34 6.63 0.66
N GLN A 202 -20.95 7.10 -0.44
CA GLN A 202 -22.06 6.40 -1.06
C GLN A 202 -21.53 5.13 -1.74
N TYR A 203 -21.99 3.98 -1.28
CA TYR A 203 -21.66 2.69 -1.85
C TYR A 203 -22.96 1.91 -2.01
N ARG A 204 -23.30 1.63 -3.27
CA ARG A 204 -24.60 1.04 -3.63
C ARG A 204 -25.75 1.92 -3.10
N ASN A 205 -26.56 1.40 -2.19
CA ASN A 205 -27.71 2.11 -1.60
C ASN A 205 -27.50 2.45 -0.11
N GLN A 206 -26.26 2.42 0.39
CA GLN A 206 -25.93 2.77 1.76
C GLN A 206 -24.81 3.83 1.82
N THR A 207 -24.79 4.58 2.92
CA THR A 207 -23.70 5.50 3.25
C THR A 207 -22.77 4.81 4.22
N ILE A 208 -21.55 4.48 3.77
CA ILE A 208 -20.52 3.94 4.64
C ILE A 208 -19.86 5.09 5.40
N LYS A 209 -19.70 4.93 6.71
CA LYS A 209 -18.95 5.83 7.58
C LYS A 209 -17.56 5.27 7.85
N PHE A 210 -16.64 6.15 8.21
CA PHE A 210 -15.23 5.78 8.37
C PHE A 210 -14.68 6.29 9.68
N HIS A 211 -13.75 5.53 10.25
CA HIS A 211 -12.89 5.99 11.34
C HIS A 211 -11.44 5.89 10.95
N ILE A 212 -10.62 6.79 11.51
CA ILE A 212 -9.18 6.70 11.39
C ILE A 212 -8.64 6.09 12.68
N LEU A 213 -8.03 4.92 12.58
CA LEU A 213 -7.43 4.22 13.70
C LEU A 213 -6.09 4.83 14.07
N PHE A 214 -5.20 4.96 13.09
CA PHE A 214 -3.85 5.45 13.31
C PHE A 214 -3.14 5.87 12.04
N PHE A 215 -2.06 6.65 12.23
CA PHE A 215 -1.02 6.86 11.23
C PHE A 215 0.20 6.03 11.59
N VAL A 216 0.85 5.42 10.60
CA VAL A 216 2.07 4.64 10.73
C VAL A 216 3.21 5.43 10.09
N CYS A 217 4.23 5.72 10.87
CA CYS A 217 5.44 6.41 10.44
C CYS A 217 6.64 5.80 11.16
N ASP A 218 7.82 5.86 10.54
CA ASP A 218 9.07 5.79 11.26
C ASP A 218 9.30 7.05 12.11
N ALA A 219 10.26 7.04 13.05
CA ALA A 219 10.47 8.17 13.95
C ALA A 219 10.80 9.50 13.23
N PRO A 220 11.67 9.53 12.20
CA PRO A 220 11.90 10.73 11.41
C PRO A 220 10.68 11.27 10.66
N ALA A 221 9.90 10.40 10.00
CA ALA A 221 8.69 10.82 9.31
C ALA A 221 7.62 11.28 10.30
N LYS A 222 7.46 10.59 11.43
CA LYS A 222 6.55 10.97 12.51
C LYS A 222 6.82 12.39 13.01
N ALA A 223 8.08 12.69 13.35
CA ALA A 223 8.47 14.02 13.80
C ALA A 223 8.21 15.09 12.71
N PHE A 224 8.50 14.75 11.45
CA PHE A 224 8.27 15.65 10.31
C PHE A 224 6.78 15.95 10.12
N VAL A 225 5.91 14.94 10.02
CA VAL A 225 4.46 15.15 9.78
C VAL A 225 3.75 15.77 10.96
N LYS A 226 4.22 15.53 12.20
CA LYS A 226 3.75 16.24 13.40
C LYS A 226 4.29 17.67 13.51
N ASN A 227 5.27 18.04 12.69
CA ASN A 227 5.99 19.32 12.74
C ASN A 227 6.65 19.59 14.11
N VAL A 228 7.31 18.58 14.67
CA VAL A 228 7.97 18.62 15.99
C VAL A 228 9.43 18.22 15.92
N LYS A 229 10.16 18.47 17.01
CA LYS A 229 11.54 18.01 17.16
C LYS A 229 11.60 16.49 17.14
N LEU A 230 12.61 15.97 16.44
CA LEU A 230 12.95 14.55 16.45
C LEU A 230 13.25 14.07 17.88
N CYS A 231 12.95 12.80 18.18
CA CYS A 231 13.15 12.18 19.49
C CYS A 231 14.60 12.24 20.03
N THR A 232 15.57 12.51 19.16
CA THR A 232 16.99 12.72 19.53
C THR A 232 17.32 14.15 19.97
N GLY A 233 16.34 15.07 19.94
CA GLY A 233 16.50 16.45 20.39
C GLY A 233 16.14 16.65 21.87
N TYR A 234 16.68 17.72 22.49
CA TYR A 234 16.45 18.07 23.91
C TYR A 234 14.98 18.21 24.31
N TYR A 235 14.09 18.52 23.37
CA TYR A 235 12.64 18.59 23.60
C TYR A 235 11.90 17.67 22.62
N GLY A 236 12.50 16.54 22.29
CA GLY A 236 12.01 15.60 21.27
C GLY A 236 11.09 14.51 21.79
N CYS A 237 10.92 14.38 23.12
CA CYS A 237 10.06 13.34 23.67
C CYS A 237 8.62 13.57 23.22
N ASP A 238 8.00 12.58 22.58
CA ASP A 238 6.61 12.66 22.12
C ASP A 238 5.59 12.48 23.26
N GLN A 239 6.01 11.85 24.36
CA GLN A 239 5.13 11.39 25.45
C GLN A 239 5.06 12.34 26.65
N CYS A 240 6.10 13.16 26.87
CA CYS A 240 6.15 14.08 28.01
C CYS A 240 6.89 15.37 27.70
N VAL A 241 6.73 16.35 28.58
CA VAL A 241 7.29 17.71 28.43
C VAL A 241 8.72 17.86 28.98
N GLN A 242 9.33 16.79 29.48
CA GLN A 242 10.68 16.89 30.04
C GLN A 242 11.69 17.38 28.99
N ARG A 243 12.71 18.10 29.47
CA ARG A 243 13.88 18.43 28.66
C ARG A 243 14.89 17.30 28.81
N GLY A 244 15.24 16.63 27.73
CA GLY A 244 16.31 15.64 27.73
C GLY A 244 17.66 16.24 28.11
N GLU A 245 18.59 15.38 28.50
CA GLU A 245 19.93 15.72 28.90
C GLU A 245 20.96 15.01 28.04
N TRP A 246 22.11 15.65 27.83
CA TRP A 246 23.17 15.10 26.99
C TRP A 246 24.09 14.18 27.77
N TYR A 247 24.08 12.90 27.41
CA TYR A 247 25.00 11.87 27.88
C TYR A 247 25.42 11.03 26.66
N ASP A 248 26.34 11.58 25.85
CA ASP A 248 26.75 11.11 24.50
C ASP A 248 25.65 11.13 23.42
N LYS A 249 24.40 11.04 23.85
CA LYS A 249 23.15 11.28 23.13
C LYS A 249 22.16 11.96 24.07
N VAL A 250 21.12 12.57 23.52
CA VAL A 250 20.03 13.09 24.34
C VAL A 250 19.28 11.91 24.97
N THR A 251 19.11 11.95 26.29
CA THR A 251 18.37 10.95 27.07
C THR A 251 17.35 11.62 27.98
N ASN A 252 16.24 10.94 28.21
CA ASN A 252 15.20 11.36 29.13
C ASN A 252 15.37 10.55 30.42
N GLN A 253 15.75 11.21 31.51
CA GLN A 253 16.12 10.52 32.76
C GLN A 253 15.05 10.65 33.85
N ASP A 254 14.16 11.64 33.73
CA ASP A 254 13.13 11.90 34.72
C ASP A 254 12.01 10.85 34.60
N THR A 255 11.66 10.24 35.74
CA THR A 255 10.56 9.27 35.84
C THR A 255 9.24 9.92 36.25
N GLU A 256 9.29 11.02 37.02
CA GLU A 256 8.13 11.78 37.47
C GLU A 256 7.92 12.99 36.56
N VAL A 257 7.25 12.78 35.43
CA VAL A 257 7.13 13.79 34.38
C VAL A 257 5.68 14.06 34.02
N VAL A 258 5.42 15.30 33.60
CA VAL A 258 4.12 15.68 33.06
C VAL A 258 3.99 15.09 31.66
N ALA A 259 3.03 14.18 31.50
CA ALA A 259 2.68 13.58 30.22
C ALA A 259 2.09 14.63 29.28
N ARG A 260 2.40 14.50 27.99
CA ARG A 260 1.82 15.33 26.94
C ARG A 260 0.46 14.75 26.57
N SER A 261 -0.60 15.53 26.76
CA SER A 261 -1.94 15.21 26.29
C SER A 261 -2.18 15.72 24.87
N ASP A 262 -3.20 15.18 24.20
CA ASP A 262 -3.64 15.64 22.88
C ASP A 262 -3.96 17.14 22.89
N ASP A 263 -4.66 17.62 23.93
CA ASP A 263 -4.97 19.04 24.10
C ASP A 263 -3.71 19.89 24.22
N SER A 264 -2.74 19.46 25.04
CA SER A 264 -1.49 20.20 25.25
C SER A 264 -0.64 20.27 23.98
N PHE A 265 -0.69 19.24 23.13
CA PHE A 265 -0.04 19.17 21.82
C PHE A 265 -0.72 20.09 20.81
N ARG A 266 -2.06 20.04 20.71
CA ARG A 266 -2.87 20.89 19.82
C ARG A 266 -2.71 22.37 20.14
N GLN A 267 -2.63 22.71 21.42
CA GLN A 267 -2.40 24.07 21.91
C GLN A 267 -0.92 24.49 21.85
N GLN A 268 0.00 23.57 21.53
CA GLN A 268 1.44 23.79 21.49
C GLN A 268 2.00 24.43 22.77
N THR A 269 1.50 23.97 23.92
CA THR A 269 1.85 24.54 25.25
C THR A 269 3.35 24.56 25.54
N GLN A 270 4.11 23.60 24.99
CA GLN A 270 5.57 23.57 25.04
C GLN A 270 6.17 23.98 23.68
N GLY A 271 6.37 25.28 23.47
CA GLY A 271 6.84 25.81 22.19
C GLY A 271 8.16 25.21 21.69
N GLU A 272 9.05 24.79 22.59
CA GLU A 272 10.34 24.18 22.22
C GLU A 272 10.20 22.80 21.58
N HIS A 273 9.08 22.10 21.77
CA HIS A 273 8.82 20.81 21.13
C HIS A 273 8.40 20.98 19.66
N HIS A 274 7.78 22.11 19.33
CA HIS A 274 7.16 22.34 18.02
C HIS A 274 8.06 23.17 17.09
N HIS A 275 8.00 22.86 15.80
CA HIS A 275 8.52 23.72 14.73
C HIS A 275 7.42 24.57 14.09
N GLY A 276 6.17 24.15 14.25
CA GLY A 276 4.97 24.87 13.82
C GLY A 276 3.76 23.96 13.90
N SER A 277 2.67 24.33 13.22
CA SER A 277 1.45 23.52 13.17
C SER A 277 1.54 22.40 12.13
N THR A 278 0.84 21.30 12.40
CA THR A 278 0.62 20.21 11.46
C THR A 278 -0.81 20.26 10.90
N PRO A 279 -1.04 19.94 9.62
CA PRO A 279 -2.39 19.86 9.05
C PRO A 279 -3.16 18.62 9.55
N LEU A 280 -2.51 17.67 10.23
CA LEU A 280 -3.12 16.43 10.74
C LEU A 280 -3.89 16.62 12.05
N TRP A 281 -4.09 17.85 12.53
CA TRP A 281 -4.72 18.12 13.83
C TRP A 281 -6.10 17.49 13.98
N ILE A 282 -6.93 17.38 12.93
CA ILE A 282 -8.24 16.73 13.06
C ILE A 282 -8.12 15.24 13.44
N CYS A 283 -6.98 14.64 13.12
CA CYS A 283 -6.68 13.24 13.37
C CYS A 283 -5.80 13.00 14.61
N LEU A 284 -5.05 14.01 15.07
CA LEU A 284 -4.07 13.98 16.18
C LEU A 284 -4.54 14.79 17.37
#